data_AF-A0AAU1RK62-F1
#
_entry.id   AF-A0AAU1RK62-F1
#
_cell.length_a   1.000
_cell.length_b   1.000
_cell.length_c   1.000
_cell.angle_alpha   90.00
_cell.angle_beta   90.00
_cell.angle_gamma   90.00
#
_symmetry.space_group_name_H-M   'P 1'
#
loop_
_entity.id
_entity.type
_entity.pdbx_description
1 polymer ?
#
loop_
_entity_poly.entity_id
_entity_poly.type
_entity_poly.pdbx_seq_one_letter_code
_entity_poly.pdbx_strand_id
1 'polypeptide(L)'
;MFLTISTTGSPERPATDLGFLLHKHPGKTQAFSTSHGTAHVFYPEATAQLCTAALLLEVDPVALVRRGQGKGRGGAPDAALAQYVNDRPYAASSLLAVALSGVFRSALGGRCTARPELAEQARPLRVEIPVLPARGGPELVHRLFDPLGWDLVQAEPVPLDERFPEWGDSRYVRLVLEGELKLADALRQLYVLLPVLDDAKHYWVAPDEVDKLLRAGDGWLAAHPENGLISSRYLARHKRLTQDALERLELVRLAEADGSEVEELDNAVDENRDTEERPVPLALHRRDAILAALRTAGAARVLDLGCGQGQLVQALLKEPAYTEIVGMDVSVRALNLAAKRLRLERMGERQSTRVRLLQGSLAYTDKRLAGYDAAVLSEVIEHLDPERLPALEYAVFGSARPRTVLVTTPNVEYNVRWESLPAGHVRHGDHRFEWTRAEFRAWAGEVARRHGYGVEFVPVGDDDPEVGPPTQMAVFTAADHTTHTDHTTSTGRTDGTDRTPKEGEAA
;
A
#
# COMPACT_ATOMS: atom_id res chain seq x y z
N MET A 1 9.95 27.60 0.27
CA MET A 1 11.05 26.90 1.00
C MET A 1 12.05 26.29 0.04
N PHE A 2 13.31 26.06 0.42
CA PHE A 2 14.30 25.41 -0.46
C PHE A 2 15.34 24.58 0.28
N LEU A 3 16.07 23.77 -0.47
CA LEU A 3 17.36 23.21 -0.11
C LEU A 3 18.37 23.48 -1.22
N THR A 4 19.66 23.47 -0.87
CA THR A 4 20.76 23.49 -1.85
C THR A 4 21.64 22.26 -1.69
N ILE A 5 22.22 21.82 -2.80
CA ILE A 5 23.20 20.74 -2.87
C ILE A 5 24.38 21.30 -3.65
N SER A 6 25.54 21.38 -2.99
CA SER A 6 26.78 21.86 -3.56
C SER A 6 27.81 20.75 -3.62
N THR A 7 28.68 20.80 -4.62
CA THR A 7 29.88 19.95 -4.69
C THR A 7 31.04 20.76 -5.24
N THR A 8 32.25 20.39 -4.83
CA THR A 8 33.48 20.93 -5.41
C THR A 8 34.04 19.99 -6.48
N GLY A 9 34.85 20.54 -7.37
CA GLY A 9 35.40 19.82 -8.52
C GLY A 9 36.92 19.74 -8.49
N SER A 10 37.45 18.69 -9.10
CA SER A 10 38.86 18.56 -9.47
C SER A 10 39.01 18.72 -11.00
N PRO A 11 40.23 18.87 -11.53
CA PRO A 11 40.46 18.91 -12.98
C PRO A 11 39.88 17.70 -13.74
N GLU A 12 39.89 16.53 -13.13
CA GLU A 12 39.39 15.26 -13.71
C GLU A 12 37.89 15.06 -13.46
N ARG A 13 37.33 15.72 -12.45
CA ARG A 13 35.93 15.57 -11.99
C ARG A 13 35.32 16.95 -11.74
N PRO A 14 34.94 17.70 -12.80
CA PRO A 14 34.44 19.06 -12.66
C PRO A 14 33.15 19.09 -11.82
N ALA A 15 32.96 20.12 -11.01
CA ALA A 15 31.78 20.25 -10.15
C ALA A 15 30.46 20.29 -10.95
N THR A 16 30.51 20.79 -12.20
CA THR A 16 29.36 20.80 -13.12
C THR A 16 28.78 19.42 -13.42
N ASP A 17 29.53 18.34 -13.13
CA ASP A 17 29.02 16.97 -13.22
C ASP A 17 27.78 16.72 -12.35
N LEU A 18 27.59 17.54 -11.30
CA LEU A 18 26.36 17.57 -10.50
C LEU A 18 25.10 17.74 -11.37
N GLY A 19 25.21 18.46 -12.49
CA GLY A 19 24.11 18.60 -13.45
C GLY A 19 23.70 17.29 -14.11
N PHE A 20 24.67 16.46 -14.49
CA PHE A 20 24.40 15.13 -15.05
C PHE A 20 23.83 14.20 -13.99
N LEU A 21 24.41 14.20 -12.79
CA LEU A 21 23.97 13.38 -11.67
C LEU A 21 22.52 13.69 -11.24
N LEU A 22 22.13 14.97 -11.19
CA LEU A 22 20.76 15.40 -10.86
C LEU A 22 19.79 15.32 -12.05
N HIS A 23 20.29 15.02 -13.26
CA HIS A 23 19.54 15.11 -14.52
C HIS A 23 18.90 16.50 -14.70
N LYS A 24 19.64 17.56 -14.37
CA LYS A 24 19.21 18.95 -14.52
C LYS A 24 20.36 19.74 -15.09
N HIS A 25 20.12 20.34 -16.26
CA HIS A 25 21.16 21.08 -16.96
C HIS A 25 21.42 22.42 -16.25
N PRO A 26 22.67 22.75 -15.84
CA PRO A 26 22.95 23.96 -15.07
C PRO A 26 22.53 25.27 -15.76
N GLY A 27 22.66 25.34 -17.08
CA GLY A 27 22.20 26.48 -17.88
C GLY A 27 20.68 26.59 -18.10
N LYS A 28 19.84 25.78 -17.42
CA LYS A 28 18.38 25.80 -17.57
C LYS A 28 17.69 25.84 -16.20
N THR A 29 16.94 26.90 -15.96
CA THR A 29 15.92 26.92 -14.89
C THR A 29 14.74 26.07 -15.33
N GLN A 30 14.29 25.17 -14.46
CA GLN A 30 13.20 24.23 -14.74
C GLN A 30 12.14 24.30 -13.65
N ALA A 31 10.86 24.21 -14.04
CA ALA A 31 9.73 24.19 -13.12
C ALA A 31 8.93 22.90 -13.28
N PHE A 32 8.49 22.32 -12.17
CA PHE A 32 7.77 21.06 -12.10
C PHE A 32 6.50 21.23 -11.27
N SER A 33 5.36 20.84 -11.84
CA SER A 33 4.10 20.84 -11.09
C SER A 33 4.10 19.73 -10.04
N THR A 34 3.73 20.06 -8.81
CA THR A 34 3.57 19.12 -7.70
C THR A 34 2.14 19.17 -7.15
N SER A 35 1.79 18.22 -6.28
CA SER A 35 0.49 18.19 -5.61
C SER A 35 0.25 19.37 -4.65
N HIS A 36 1.26 20.17 -4.32
CA HIS A 36 1.14 21.25 -3.33
C HIS A 36 1.70 22.59 -3.83
N GLY A 37 2.07 22.70 -5.10
CA GLY A 37 2.64 23.90 -5.70
C GLY A 37 3.62 23.60 -6.82
N THR A 38 4.59 24.49 -7.04
CA THR A 38 5.59 24.39 -8.12
C THR A 38 6.97 24.21 -7.53
N ALA A 39 7.68 23.14 -7.95
CA ALA A 39 9.08 22.93 -7.61
C ALA A 39 9.97 23.51 -8.72
N HIS A 40 10.89 24.38 -8.36
CA HIS A 40 11.85 25.00 -9.27
C HIS A 40 13.24 24.42 -9.01
N VAL A 41 13.96 24.11 -10.09
CA VAL A 41 15.38 23.77 -10.04
C VAL A 41 16.16 24.77 -10.86
N PHE A 42 17.21 25.32 -10.24
CA PHE A 42 18.17 26.19 -10.88
C PHE A 42 19.53 26.06 -10.20
N TYR A 43 20.56 26.60 -10.84
CA TYR A 43 21.93 26.54 -10.36
C TYR A 43 22.41 27.95 -10.08
N PRO A 44 22.39 28.43 -8.82
CA PRO A 44 22.95 29.75 -8.49
C PRO A 44 24.43 29.86 -8.82
N GLU A 45 25.16 28.73 -8.83
CA GLU A 45 26.56 28.66 -9.23
C GLU A 45 26.84 27.35 -9.98
N ALA A 46 27.57 27.43 -11.09
CA ALA A 46 27.91 26.28 -11.92
C ALA A 46 29.25 26.51 -12.63
N THR A 47 30.34 26.38 -11.88
CA THR A 47 31.72 26.44 -12.38
C THR A 47 32.37 25.06 -12.30
N ALA A 48 33.54 24.88 -12.89
CA ALA A 48 34.29 23.63 -12.79
C ALA A 48 34.76 23.36 -11.34
N GLN A 49 34.96 24.40 -10.54
CA GLN A 49 35.45 24.34 -9.17
C GLN A 49 34.33 24.16 -8.14
N LEU A 50 33.19 24.80 -8.35
CA LEU A 50 32.04 24.79 -7.45
C LEU A 50 30.74 24.79 -8.25
N CYS A 51 29.84 23.88 -7.92
CA CYS A 51 28.52 23.78 -8.53
C CYS A 51 27.49 23.59 -7.43
N THR A 52 26.47 24.44 -7.42
CA THR A 52 25.39 24.45 -6.45
C THR A 52 24.07 24.34 -7.19
N ALA A 53 23.30 23.30 -6.89
CA ALA A 53 21.92 23.14 -7.32
C ALA A 53 20.97 23.59 -6.20
N ALA A 54 19.93 24.33 -6.55
CA ALA A 54 18.85 24.70 -5.63
C ALA A 54 17.55 24.00 -6.03
N LEU A 55 16.86 23.41 -5.06
CA LEU A 55 15.48 22.94 -5.19
C LEU A 55 14.58 23.83 -4.34
N LEU A 56 13.82 24.71 -4.99
CA LEU A 56 12.88 25.62 -4.36
C LEU A 56 11.46 25.10 -4.54
N LEU A 57 10.74 24.79 -3.45
CA LEU A 57 9.32 24.53 -3.50
C LEU A 57 8.53 25.79 -3.17
N GLU A 58 7.78 26.27 -4.16
CA GLU A 58 6.78 27.31 -4.05
C GLU A 58 5.43 26.65 -3.79
N VAL A 59 4.95 26.72 -2.55
CA VAL A 59 3.67 26.15 -2.14
C VAL A 59 2.56 27.16 -2.36
N ASP A 60 1.44 26.74 -2.94
CA ASP A 60 0.22 27.56 -3.01
C ASP A 60 -0.59 27.36 -1.71
N PRO A 61 -0.59 28.34 -0.78
CA PRO A 61 -1.29 28.21 0.49
C PRO A 61 -2.81 28.09 0.31
N VAL A 62 -3.38 28.73 -0.72
CA VAL A 62 -4.83 28.71 -0.97
C VAL A 62 -5.26 27.35 -1.52
N ALA A 63 -4.49 26.78 -2.46
CA ALA A 63 -4.73 25.44 -2.96
C ALA A 63 -4.57 24.37 -1.86
N LEU A 64 -3.61 24.56 -0.95
CA LEU A 64 -3.37 23.66 0.19
C LEU A 64 -4.59 23.59 1.12
N VAL A 65 -5.22 24.74 1.42
CA VAL A 65 -6.45 24.80 2.25
C VAL A 65 -7.66 24.21 1.53
N ARG A 66 -7.86 24.56 0.26
CA ARG A 66 -9.03 24.09 -0.53
C ARG A 66 -9.06 22.58 -0.70
N ARG A 67 -7.89 21.94 -0.81
CA ARG A 67 -7.77 20.46 -0.89
C ARG A 67 -7.94 19.76 0.47
N GLY A 68 -7.87 20.49 1.59
CA GLY A 68 -8.04 19.98 2.95
C GLY A 68 -9.50 19.96 3.46
N GLN A 69 -10.45 20.57 2.75
CA GLN A 69 -11.86 20.77 3.15
C GLN A 69 -12.71 19.49 3.28
N GLY A 70 -12.13 18.30 3.16
CA GLY A 70 -12.81 17.03 3.45
C GLY A 70 -12.76 16.59 4.93
N LYS A 71 -12.14 17.36 5.83
CA LYS A 71 -11.91 16.94 7.22
C LYS A 71 -12.43 17.96 8.25
N GLY A 72 -13.51 17.60 8.94
CA GLY A 72 -13.92 18.14 10.24
C GLY A 72 -14.75 19.43 10.20
N ARG A 73 -16.09 19.29 10.29
CA ARG A 73 -16.94 20.34 10.85
C ARG A 73 -16.67 20.40 12.37
N GLY A 74 -16.13 21.51 12.86
CA GLY A 74 -16.06 21.83 14.29
C GLY A 74 -14.64 22.13 14.79
N GLY A 75 -14.22 23.39 14.70
CA GLY A 75 -13.04 23.92 15.37
C GLY A 75 -13.23 25.41 15.66
N ALA A 76 -12.69 25.89 16.77
CA ALA A 76 -12.76 27.29 17.20
C ALA A 76 -12.23 28.25 16.11
N PRO A 77 -12.61 29.55 16.11
CA PRO A 77 -12.23 30.53 15.08
C PRO A 77 -10.72 30.57 14.78
N ASP A 78 -9.86 30.38 15.79
CA ASP A 78 -8.40 30.35 15.64
C ASP A 78 -7.89 29.16 14.80
N ALA A 79 -8.58 28.02 14.83
CA ALA A 79 -8.25 26.85 14.03
C ALA A 79 -8.57 27.05 12.53
N ALA A 80 -9.47 27.98 12.21
CA ALA A 80 -9.75 28.38 10.83
C ALA A 80 -8.69 29.37 10.31
N LEU A 81 -8.17 30.28 11.14
CA LEU A 81 -7.12 31.22 10.75
C LEU A 81 -5.77 30.52 10.51
N ALA A 82 -5.43 29.53 11.35
CA ALA A 82 -4.23 28.71 11.22
C ALA A 82 -4.16 27.90 9.89
N GLN A 83 -5.29 27.73 9.20
CA GLN A 83 -5.29 27.12 7.87
C GLN A 83 -4.77 28.09 6.80
N TYR A 84 -5.02 29.39 6.93
CA TYR A 84 -4.60 30.41 5.97
C TYR A 84 -3.23 31.03 6.30
N VAL A 85 -2.91 31.17 7.58
CA VAL A 85 -1.61 31.66 8.06
C VAL A 85 -0.89 30.53 8.78
N ASN A 86 0.03 29.88 8.08
CA ASN A 86 0.90 28.86 8.64
C ASN A 86 2.26 28.86 7.94
N ASP A 87 3.18 28.13 8.55
CA ASP A 87 4.58 28.00 8.15
C ASP A 87 4.83 27.01 7.00
N ARG A 88 3.83 26.23 6.57
CA ARG A 88 4.02 25.16 5.58
C ARG A 88 4.62 25.63 4.25
N PRO A 89 4.33 26.84 3.72
CA PRO A 89 4.98 27.33 2.51
C PRO A 89 6.47 27.64 2.67
N TYR A 90 6.92 27.85 3.90
CA TYR A 90 8.21 28.43 4.23
C TYR A 90 9.19 27.43 4.85
N ALA A 91 8.69 26.41 5.55
CA ALA A 91 9.50 25.41 6.23
C ALA A 91 9.70 24.12 5.41
N ALA A 92 10.94 23.66 5.27
CA ALA A 92 11.42 22.46 4.57
C ALA A 92 10.89 21.14 5.16
N SER A 93 9.58 20.97 5.06
CA SER A 93 8.78 19.89 5.64
C SER A 93 8.74 18.65 4.74
N SER A 94 7.89 17.69 5.10
CA SER A 94 7.54 16.53 4.27
C SER A 94 7.12 16.88 2.81
N LEU A 95 6.62 18.10 2.57
CA LEU A 95 6.34 18.60 1.21
C LEU A 95 7.60 18.72 0.34
N LEU A 96 8.74 19.12 0.92
CA LEU A 96 10.00 19.25 0.20
C LEU A 96 10.58 17.87 -0.15
N ALA A 97 10.43 16.87 0.73
CA ALA A 97 10.80 15.49 0.44
C ALA A 97 10.00 14.90 -0.75
N VAL A 98 8.71 15.23 -0.86
CA VAL A 98 7.89 14.84 -2.02
C VAL A 98 8.38 15.52 -3.29
N ALA A 99 8.70 16.82 -3.24
CA ALA A 99 9.28 17.53 -4.38
C ALA A 99 10.64 16.94 -4.80
N LEU A 100 11.52 16.65 -3.83
CA LEU A 100 12.83 16.04 -4.04
C LEU A 100 12.72 14.69 -4.77
N SER A 101 11.87 13.78 -4.28
CA SER A 101 11.67 12.47 -4.92
C SER A 101 11.02 12.54 -6.30
N GLY A 102 10.17 13.54 -6.54
CA GLY A 102 9.57 13.79 -7.85
C GLY A 102 10.57 14.32 -8.87
N VAL A 103 11.36 15.34 -8.48
CA VAL A 103 12.25 16.11 -9.36
C VAL A 103 13.59 15.41 -9.59
N PHE A 104 14.15 14.79 -8.56
CA PHE A 104 15.44 14.09 -8.59
C PHE A 104 15.29 12.56 -8.61
N ARG A 105 14.17 12.05 -9.13
CA ARG A 105 13.84 10.61 -9.19
C ARG A 105 14.98 9.73 -9.71
N SER A 106 15.62 10.12 -10.81
CA SER A 106 16.71 9.32 -11.40
C SER A 106 17.96 9.29 -10.51
N ALA A 107 18.32 10.44 -9.95
CA ALA A 107 19.47 10.58 -9.05
C ALA A 107 19.25 9.81 -7.74
N LEU A 108 18.04 9.88 -7.17
CA LEU A 108 17.65 9.14 -5.96
C LEU A 108 17.73 7.62 -6.17
N GLY A 109 17.47 7.16 -7.39
CA GLY A 109 17.62 5.75 -7.76
C GLY A 109 19.04 5.36 -8.21
N GLY A 110 20.06 6.19 -7.98
CA GLY A 110 21.45 5.85 -8.34
C GLY A 110 21.72 5.80 -9.84
N ARG A 111 20.91 6.43 -10.69
CA ARG A 111 21.08 6.36 -12.15
C ARG A 111 21.59 7.68 -12.72
N CYS A 112 22.66 7.62 -13.51
CA CYS A 112 23.15 8.73 -14.34
C CYS A 112 23.25 8.29 -15.80
N THR A 113 22.27 8.61 -16.64
CA THR A 113 22.22 8.08 -18.02
C THR A 113 23.33 8.63 -18.91
N ALA A 114 23.66 9.91 -18.76
CA ALA A 114 24.67 10.56 -19.59
C ALA A 114 26.10 10.11 -19.22
N ARG A 115 26.33 9.79 -17.95
CA ARG A 115 27.64 9.49 -17.36
C ARG A 115 27.50 8.45 -16.23
N PRO A 116 27.24 7.17 -16.56
CA PRO A 116 26.90 6.14 -15.58
C PRO A 116 27.96 5.95 -14.50
N GLU A 117 29.24 6.11 -14.87
CA GLU A 117 30.39 5.96 -13.98
C GLU A 117 30.36 6.94 -12.80
N LEU A 118 29.68 8.08 -12.93
CA LEU A 118 29.61 9.09 -11.87
C LEU A 118 28.65 8.72 -10.75
N ALA A 119 27.64 7.88 -11.01
CA ALA A 119 26.57 7.60 -10.04
C ALA A 119 27.09 6.85 -8.79
N GLU A 120 28.10 5.99 -8.99
CA GLU A 120 28.71 5.19 -7.93
C GLU A 120 29.85 5.90 -7.20
N GLN A 121 30.25 7.10 -7.65
CA GLN A 121 31.38 7.81 -7.06
C GLN A 121 30.95 8.67 -5.88
N ALA A 122 31.63 8.47 -4.74
CA ALA A 122 31.58 9.43 -3.65
C ALA A 122 32.22 10.77 -4.07
N ARG A 123 31.62 11.86 -3.62
CA ARG A 123 32.05 13.23 -3.90
C ARG A 123 31.84 14.11 -2.66
N PRO A 124 32.57 15.23 -2.56
CA PRO A 124 32.32 16.20 -1.50
C PRO A 124 30.96 16.83 -1.75
N LEU A 125 30.03 16.63 -0.81
CA LEU A 125 28.70 17.19 -0.85
C LEU A 125 28.52 18.14 0.32
N ARG A 126 27.90 19.28 0.04
CA ARG A 126 27.37 20.19 1.05
C ARG A 126 25.89 20.40 0.81
N VAL A 127 25.06 20.06 1.80
CA VAL A 127 23.60 20.27 1.75
C VAL A 127 23.22 21.35 2.75
N GLU A 128 22.45 22.35 2.32
CA GLU A 128 21.95 23.39 3.20
C GLU A 128 20.44 23.51 3.13
N ILE A 129 19.81 23.55 4.31
CA ILE A 129 18.37 23.71 4.50
C ILE A 129 18.16 24.83 5.54
N PRO A 130 17.83 26.06 5.11
CA PRO A 130 17.79 27.20 6.02
C PRO A 130 16.70 27.15 7.09
N VAL A 131 15.58 26.49 6.80
CA VAL A 131 14.42 26.41 7.70
C VAL A 131 13.86 24.99 7.68
N LEU A 132 14.36 24.13 8.57
CA LEU A 132 13.94 22.73 8.72
C LEU A 132 13.13 22.55 10.01
N PRO A 133 11.85 22.13 9.96
CA PRO A 133 11.15 21.76 11.17
C PRO A 133 11.84 20.56 11.83
N ALA A 134 12.23 20.70 13.10
CA ALA A 134 12.91 19.66 13.87
C ALA A 134 12.17 19.42 15.18
N ARG A 135 11.11 18.60 15.14
CA ARG A 135 10.37 18.21 16.35
C ARG A 135 11.19 17.24 17.19
N GLY A 136 11.97 17.80 18.10
CA GLY A 136 13.01 17.09 18.86
C GLY A 136 14.31 17.87 18.95
N GLY A 137 14.36 19.08 18.39
CA GLY A 137 15.49 20.00 18.52
C GLY A 137 16.71 19.61 17.68
N PRO A 138 17.79 20.40 17.77
CA PRO A 138 19.09 20.09 17.17
C PRO A 138 19.62 18.70 17.56
N GLU A 139 19.37 18.26 18.79
CA GLU A 139 19.85 16.98 19.30
C GLU A 139 19.28 15.79 18.52
N LEU A 140 18.02 15.89 18.08
CA LEU A 140 17.44 14.86 17.21
C LEU A 140 18.10 14.87 15.83
N VAL A 141 18.46 16.05 15.29
CA VAL A 141 19.12 16.14 13.98
C VAL A 141 20.46 15.41 14.02
N HIS A 142 21.27 15.66 15.05
CA HIS A 142 22.53 14.95 15.28
C HIS A 142 22.35 13.44 15.37
N ARG A 143 21.42 12.96 16.20
CA ARG A 143 21.13 11.51 16.30
C ARG A 143 20.70 10.86 14.99
N LEU A 144 20.10 11.62 14.07
CA LEU A 144 19.64 11.12 12.78
C LEU A 144 20.69 11.21 11.67
N PHE A 145 21.57 12.21 11.68
CA PHE A 145 22.52 12.45 10.58
C PHE A 145 23.97 12.07 10.92
N ASP A 146 24.42 12.18 12.17
CA ASP A 146 25.80 11.82 12.56
C ASP A 146 26.15 10.36 12.18
N PRO A 147 25.25 9.36 12.34
CA PRO A 147 25.57 7.96 12.01
C PRO A 147 25.66 7.67 10.51
N LEU A 148 25.39 8.64 9.63
CA LEU A 148 25.19 8.42 8.19
C LEU A 148 26.41 8.74 7.31
N GLY A 149 27.57 8.98 7.93
CA GLY A 149 28.81 9.27 7.21
C GLY A 149 28.96 10.72 6.76
N TRP A 150 28.22 11.65 7.37
CA TRP A 150 28.49 13.08 7.23
C TRP A 150 29.66 13.47 8.13
N ASP A 151 30.65 14.17 7.58
CA ASP A 151 31.80 14.69 8.33
C ASP A 151 31.41 15.88 9.23
N LEU A 152 30.42 16.66 8.78
CA LEU A 152 29.85 17.77 9.53
C LEU A 152 28.33 17.70 9.50
N VAL A 153 27.73 17.75 10.69
CA VAL A 153 26.30 18.01 10.88
C VAL A 153 26.19 19.26 11.75
N GLN A 154 25.67 20.34 11.20
CA GLN A 154 25.44 21.59 11.92
C GLN A 154 23.93 21.86 11.94
N ALA A 155 23.36 21.91 13.15
CA ALA A 155 21.94 22.17 13.37
C ALA A 155 21.77 23.35 14.34
N GLU A 156 21.61 24.55 13.78
CA GLU A 156 21.46 25.77 14.57
C GLU A 156 19.98 26.10 14.78
N PRO A 157 19.49 26.28 16.03
CA PRO A 157 18.15 26.79 16.27
C PRO A 157 17.92 28.14 15.58
N VAL A 158 16.74 28.30 14.98
CA VAL A 158 16.31 29.58 14.42
C VAL A 158 15.49 30.31 15.49
N PRO A 159 15.83 31.54 15.89
CA PRO A 159 15.05 32.29 16.90
C PRO A 159 13.62 32.58 16.39
N LEU A 160 12.64 32.67 17.31
CA LEU A 160 11.25 33.03 16.93
C LEU A 160 11.16 34.44 16.33
N ASP A 161 11.82 35.41 16.94
CA ASP A 161 12.02 36.76 16.40
C ASP A 161 13.33 37.32 16.98
N GLU A 162 14.25 37.75 16.11
CA GLU A 162 15.55 38.31 16.51
C GLU A 162 15.42 39.58 17.35
N ARG A 163 14.28 40.29 17.27
CA ARG A 163 14.01 41.52 18.04
C ARG A 163 13.41 41.24 19.43
N PHE A 164 12.94 40.01 19.67
CA PHE A 164 12.37 39.57 20.95
C PHE A 164 13.05 38.27 21.43
N PRO A 165 14.34 38.31 21.81
CA PRO A 165 15.09 37.12 22.20
C PRO A 165 14.47 36.35 23.37
N GLU A 166 13.70 37.04 24.23
CA GLU A 166 12.98 36.44 25.35
C GLU A 166 11.90 35.43 24.94
N TRP A 167 11.46 35.44 23.68
CA TRP A 167 10.55 34.42 23.14
C TRP A 167 11.25 33.08 22.90
N GLY A 168 12.58 33.09 22.84
CA GLY A 168 13.41 31.91 22.64
C GLY A 168 13.42 31.39 21.21
N ASP A 169 13.90 30.15 21.06
CA ASP A 169 14.05 29.52 19.77
C ASP A 169 12.73 29.00 19.21
N SER A 170 12.62 29.04 17.89
CA SER A 170 11.54 28.40 17.16
C SER A 170 11.76 26.88 17.11
N ARG A 171 10.76 26.16 16.60
CA ARG A 171 10.88 24.72 16.31
C ARG A 171 11.73 24.39 15.06
N TYR A 172 12.33 25.40 14.44
CA TYR A 172 13.10 25.28 13.21
C TYR A 172 14.59 25.30 13.51
N VAL A 173 15.33 24.57 12.69
CA VAL A 173 16.79 24.65 12.66
C VAL A 173 17.26 25.02 11.26
N ARG A 174 18.39 25.71 11.19
CA ARG A 174 19.23 25.78 9.99
C ARG A 174 20.12 24.54 9.98
N LEU A 175 19.98 23.73 8.95
CA LEU A 175 20.78 22.51 8.77
C LEU A 175 21.85 22.72 7.70
N VAL A 176 23.09 22.40 8.03
CA VAL A 176 24.20 22.21 7.07
C VAL A 176 24.78 20.82 7.27
N LEU A 177 24.90 20.06 6.18
CA LEU A 177 25.54 18.76 6.14
C LEU A 177 26.73 18.84 5.19
N GLU A 178 27.91 18.36 5.59
CA GLU A 178 29.08 18.24 4.71
C GLU A 178 29.71 16.85 4.84
N GLY A 179 30.11 16.26 3.72
CA GLY A 179 30.79 14.96 3.73
C GLY A 179 31.04 14.39 2.33
N GLU A 180 31.84 13.32 2.27
CA GLU A 180 32.12 12.55 1.05
C GLU A 180 31.13 11.39 0.88
N LEU A 181 30.04 11.60 0.13
CA LEU A 181 28.99 10.59 -0.09
C LEU A 181 28.65 10.42 -1.58
N LYS A 182 28.06 9.28 -1.94
CA LYS A 182 27.35 9.16 -3.22
C LYS A 182 26.12 10.07 -3.18
N LEU A 183 25.84 10.76 -4.28
CA LEU A 183 24.68 11.66 -4.34
C LEU A 183 23.35 10.93 -4.08
N ALA A 184 23.23 9.70 -4.56
CA ALA A 184 22.03 8.89 -4.34
C ALA A 184 21.78 8.63 -2.85
N ASP A 185 22.82 8.34 -2.08
CA ASP A 185 22.73 8.07 -0.64
C ASP A 185 22.29 9.32 0.11
N ALA A 186 22.94 10.46 -0.14
CA ALA A 186 22.55 11.74 0.43
C ALA A 186 21.07 12.09 0.13
N LEU A 187 20.62 11.91 -1.11
CA LEU A 187 19.23 12.16 -1.50
C LEU A 187 18.25 11.20 -0.83
N ARG A 188 18.60 9.91 -0.69
CA ARG A 188 17.78 8.90 -0.01
C ARG A 188 17.64 9.20 1.49
N GLN A 189 18.75 9.55 2.14
CA GLN A 189 18.75 9.97 3.55
C GLN A 189 17.85 11.19 3.77
N LEU A 190 18.00 12.26 2.96
CA LEU A 190 17.14 13.44 3.03
C LEU A 190 15.66 13.11 2.78
N TYR A 191 15.37 12.27 1.78
CA TYR A 191 14.00 11.84 1.47
C TYR A 191 13.32 11.15 2.66
N VAL A 192 14.05 10.33 3.41
CA VAL A 192 13.52 9.62 4.59
C VAL A 192 13.46 10.52 5.83
N LEU A 193 14.51 11.31 6.09
CA LEU A 193 14.67 12.00 7.37
C LEU A 193 13.94 13.34 7.47
N LEU A 194 13.70 14.05 6.35
CA LEU A 194 12.93 15.30 6.40
C LEU A 194 11.50 15.07 6.94
N PRO A 195 10.74 14.06 6.49
CA PRO A 195 9.45 13.72 7.12
C PRO A 195 9.54 13.28 8.59
N VAL A 196 10.65 12.64 9.00
CA VAL A 196 10.87 12.17 10.39
C VAL A 196 11.09 13.35 11.34
N LEU A 197 11.82 14.36 10.89
CA LEU A 197 12.05 15.60 11.63
C LEU A 197 10.81 16.49 11.70
N ASP A 198 10.05 16.58 10.61
CA ASP A 198 8.78 17.31 10.52
C ASP A 198 7.73 16.73 11.48
N ASP A 199 7.69 15.39 11.59
CA ASP A 199 6.78 14.64 12.47
C ASP A 199 5.31 15.04 12.30
N ALA A 200 4.95 15.43 11.07
CA ALA A 200 3.66 15.93 10.66
C ALA A 200 3.35 15.49 9.22
N LYS A 201 3.24 14.18 8.96
CA LYS A 201 2.85 13.70 7.63
C LYS A 201 1.42 14.17 7.29
N HIS A 202 1.29 14.89 6.17
CA HIS A 202 0.03 15.48 5.70
C HIS A 202 -0.81 14.55 4.79
N TYR A 203 -0.38 13.31 4.57
CA TYR A 203 -1.08 12.32 3.76
C TYR A 203 -1.27 10.99 4.51
N TRP A 204 -2.26 10.20 4.08
CA TRP A 204 -2.50 8.86 4.60
C TRP A 204 -1.33 7.93 4.26
N VAL A 205 -0.67 7.39 5.28
CA VAL A 205 0.34 6.33 5.16
C VAL A 205 -0.38 5.02 4.83
N ALA A 206 -0.03 4.41 3.71
CA ALA A 206 -0.58 3.13 3.24
C ALA A 206 0.52 2.05 3.31
N PRO A 207 0.18 0.75 3.20
CA PRO A 207 1.17 -0.33 3.33
C PRO A 207 2.36 -0.22 2.37
N ASP A 208 2.17 0.37 1.19
CA ASP A 208 3.24 0.62 0.21
C ASP A 208 4.30 1.64 0.70
N GLU A 209 4.03 2.38 1.77
CA GLU A 209 5.01 3.25 2.42
C GLU A 209 6.10 2.47 3.14
N VAL A 210 5.84 1.23 3.58
CA VAL A 210 6.86 0.34 4.14
C VAL A 210 7.87 -0.01 3.05
N ASP A 211 7.40 -0.47 1.88
CA ASP A 211 8.30 -0.81 0.77
C ASP A 211 9.06 0.41 0.23
N LYS A 212 8.49 1.62 0.34
CA LYS A 212 9.21 2.87 0.00
C LYS A 212 10.28 3.20 1.03
N LEU A 213 9.96 3.04 2.32
CA LEU A 213 10.92 3.24 3.40
C LEU A 213 12.10 2.29 3.25
N LEU A 214 11.84 1.00 3.03
CA LEU A 214 12.89 -0.01 2.89
C LEU A 214 13.77 0.25 1.67
N ARG A 215 13.19 0.55 0.50
CA ARG A 215 13.98 0.89 -0.70
C ARG A 215 14.82 2.16 -0.55
N ALA A 216 14.30 3.17 0.14
CA ALA A 216 15.05 4.40 0.40
C ALA A 216 16.05 4.24 1.57
N GLY A 217 15.76 3.32 2.49
CA GLY A 217 16.60 2.94 3.62
C GLY A 217 17.68 1.92 3.29
N ASP A 218 17.62 1.34 2.09
CA ASP A 218 18.53 0.29 1.65
C ASP A 218 20.00 0.72 1.75
N GLY A 219 20.82 -0.14 2.37
CA GLY A 219 22.23 0.09 2.64
C GLY A 219 22.56 0.96 3.87
N TRP A 220 21.58 1.52 4.61
CA TRP A 220 21.89 2.33 5.79
C TRP A 220 20.88 2.23 6.95
N LEU A 221 19.59 2.06 6.67
CA LEU A 221 18.54 2.15 7.67
C LEU A 221 18.55 0.97 8.65
N ALA A 222 18.90 -0.24 8.18
CA ALA A 222 18.95 -1.43 9.03
C ALA A 222 20.00 -1.27 10.14
N ALA A 223 21.19 -0.77 9.79
CA ALA A 223 22.30 -0.51 10.69
C ALA A 223 22.15 0.79 11.52
N HIS A 224 21.16 1.64 11.20
CA HIS A 224 21.02 2.94 11.87
C HIS A 224 20.59 2.78 13.34
N PRO A 225 21.26 3.44 14.31
CA PRO A 225 20.94 3.29 15.74
C PRO A 225 19.51 3.76 16.09
N GLU A 226 19.00 4.72 15.34
CA GLU A 226 17.63 5.25 15.48
C GLU A 226 16.61 4.62 14.50
N ASN A 227 16.88 3.42 13.95
CA ASN A 227 15.99 2.77 12.97
C ASN A 227 14.53 2.64 13.44
N GLY A 228 14.32 2.39 14.74
CA GLY A 228 13.02 2.33 15.40
C GLY A 228 12.29 3.68 15.38
N LEU A 229 13.00 4.76 15.72
CA LEU A 229 12.45 6.11 15.71
C LEU A 229 12.14 6.58 14.29
N ILE A 230 13.06 6.33 13.35
CA ILE A 230 12.91 6.67 11.94
C ILE A 230 11.69 5.95 11.37
N SER A 231 11.61 4.63 11.50
CA SER A 231 10.49 3.83 10.99
C SER A 231 9.17 4.26 11.61
N SER A 232 9.16 4.48 12.93
CA SER A 232 7.98 4.93 13.65
C SER A 232 7.46 6.28 13.14
N ARG A 233 8.31 7.30 13.07
CA ARG A 233 7.87 8.64 12.62
C ARG A 233 7.59 8.68 11.12
N TYR A 234 8.39 8.00 10.31
CA TYR A 234 8.14 7.90 8.88
C TYR A 234 6.78 7.24 8.61
N LEU A 235 6.39 6.23 9.36
CA LEU A 235 5.10 5.55 9.18
C LEU A 235 3.98 6.18 10.02
N ALA A 236 4.13 7.45 10.42
CA ALA A 236 3.16 8.22 11.20
C ALA A 236 2.72 7.50 12.49
N ARG A 237 3.65 6.77 13.12
CA ARG A 237 3.47 5.95 14.33
C ARG A 237 2.43 4.84 14.17
N HIS A 238 2.20 4.38 12.94
CA HIS A 238 1.27 3.30 12.66
C HIS A 238 1.88 1.95 13.08
N LYS A 239 1.61 1.54 14.33
CA LYS A 239 2.25 0.41 15.02
C LYS A 239 2.51 -0.82 14.12
N ARG A 240 1.51 -1.29 13.37
CA ARG A 240 1.67 -2.47 12.49
C ARG A 240 2.64 -2.25 11.34
N LEU A 241 2.61 -1.07 10.71
CA LEU A 241 3.54 -0.78 9.60
C LEU A 241 4.95 -0.59 10.14
N THR A 242 5.09 0.05 11.31
CA THR A 242 6.37 0.18 12.00
C THR A 242 6.95 -1.19 12.34
N GLN A 243 6.13 -2.09 12.88
CA GLN A 243 6.55 -3.44 13.22
C GLN A 243 6.99 -4.23 11.97
N ASP A 244 6.19 -4.23 10.91
CA ASP A 244 6.55 -4.85 9.62
C ASP A 244 7.87 -4.29 9.05
N ALA A 245 8.07 -2.98 9.11
CA ALA A 245 9.33 -2.37 8.70
C ALA A 245 10.52 -2.85 9.56
N LEU A 246 10.35 -2.90 10.89
CA LEU A 246 11.42 -3.29 11.81
C LEU A 246 11.77 -4.77 11.71
N GLU A 247 10.78 -5.65 11.56
CA GLU A 247 11.00 -7.08 11.33
C GLU A 247 11.81 -7.31 10.06
N ARG A 248 11.47 -6.63 8.96
CA ARG A 248 12.22 -6.72 7.70
C ARG A 248 13.63 -6.12 7.79
N LEU A 249 13.82 -5.02 8.52
CA LEU A 249 15.14 -4.43 8.74
C LEU A 249 16.03 -5.34 9.59
N GLU A 250 15.46 -6.04 10.58
CA GLU A 250 16.21 -7.00 11.39
C GLU A 250 16.65 -8.21 10.56
N LEU A 251 15.81 -8.69 9.63
CA LEU A 251 16.21 -9.73 8.68
C LEU A 251 17.41 -9.32 7.83
N VAL A 252 17.43 -8.08 7.34
CA VAL A 252 18.58 -7.53 6.59
C VAL A 252 19.82 -7.47 7.48
N ARG A 253 19.69 -6.95 8.70
CA ARG A 253 20.80 -6.83 9.66
C ARG A 253 21.41 -8.20 10.02
N LEU A 254 20.58 -9.22 10.21
CA LEU A 254 21.04 -10.59 10.49
C LEU A 254 21.75 -11.21 9.28
N ALA A 255 21.22 -11.02 8.07
CA ALA A 255 21.86 -11.50 6.85
C ALA A 255 23.24 -10.87 6.61
N GLU A 256 23.38 -9.56 6.86
CA GLU A 256 24.66 -8.84 6.79
C GLU A 256 25.66 -9.31 7.87
N ALA A 257 25.19 -9.67 9.07
CA ALA A 257 26.03 -10.13 10.17
C ALA A 257 26.59 -11.55 9.99
N ASP A 258 25.84 -12.44 9.33
CA ASP A 258 26.24 -13.83 9.10
C ASP A 258 27.20 -14.00 7.90
N GLY A 259 27.62 -12.91 7.26
CA GLY A 259 28.54 -12.93 6.11
C GLY A 259 27.98 -13.66 4.89
N SER A 260 26.67 -13.90 4.87
CA SER A 260 25.97 -14.43 3.70
C SER A 260 25.76 -13.30 2.70
N GLU A 261 26.42 -13.37 1.55
CA GLU A 261 26.27 -12.39 0.48
C GLU A 261 24.80 -12.35 0.04
N VAL A 262 24.25 -11.13 -0.03
CA VAL A 262 22.92 -10.83 -0.56
C VAL A 262 22.97 -10.97 -2.07
N GLU A 263 23.00 -12.20 -2.59
CA GLU A 263 22.76 -12.45 -4.01
C GLU A 263 21.28 -12.75 -4.26
N GLU A 264 20.74 -11.97 -5.21
CA GLU A 264 19.44 -12.08 -5.91
C GLU A 264 18.19 -11.42 -5.27
N LEU A 265 18.27 -10.09 -5.12
CA LEU A 265 17.11 -9.19 -5.24
C LEU A 265 17.17 -8.39 -6.55
N ASP A 266 17.25 -9.07 -7.70
CA ASP A 266 16.57 -8.65 -8.93
C ASP A 266 16.59 -9.81 -9.93
N ASN A 267 15.43 -10.34 -10.31
CA ASN A 267 15.14 -10.50 -11.72
C ASN A 267 13.67 -10.85 -11.95
N ALA A 268 13.16 -10.20 -12.98
CA ALA A 268 11.87 -10.43 -13.59
C ALA A 268 11.64 -11.91 -13.91
N VAL A 269 10.40 -12.32 -13.67
CA VAL A 269 9.58 -13.23 -14.49
C VAL A 269 10.33 -13.84 -15.69
N ASP A 270 10.84 -15.05 -15.53
CA ASP A 270 10.87 -16.03 -16.62
C ASP A 270 10.39 -17.38 -16.09
N GLU A 271 9.51 -18.00 -16.86
CA GLU A 271 8.71 -19.15 -16.47
C GLU A 271 9.54 -20.44 -16.56
N ASN A 272 9.27 -21.36 -15.62
CA ASN A 272 9.72 -22.76 -15.55
C ASN A 272 11.04 -23.04 -14.84
N ARG A 273 10.96 -23.22 -13.51
CA ARG A 273 11.57 -24.37 -12.82
C ARG A 273 10.98 -24.53 -11.42
N ASP A 274 10.12 -25.53 -11.28
CA ASP A 274 9.69 -26.09 -9.99
C ASP A 274 10.89 -26.71 -9.25
N THR A 275 11.01 -26.41 -7.95
CA THR A 275 10.98 -27.31 -6.78
C THR A 275 11.89 -26.81 -5.66
N GLU A 276 11.31 -26.20 -4.62
CA GLU A 276 11.44 -26.52 -3.18
C GLU A 276 10.83 -25.38 -2.32
N GLU A 277 10.06 -25.77 -1.30
CA GLU A 277 8.92 -25.06 -0.72
C GLU A 277 9.27 -23.81 0.12
N ARG A 278 8.89 -22.62 -0.37
CA ARG A 278 8.60 -21.44 0.49
C ARG A 278 7.09 -21.42 0.77
N PRO A 279 6.63 -21.16 2.01
CA PRO A 279 5.20 -21.10 2.30
C PRO A 279 4.57 -19.99 1.46
N VAL A 280 3.59 -20.39 0.66
CA VAL A 280 2.85 -19.49 -0.23
C VAL A 280 2.11 -18.45 0.64
N PRO A 281 2.27 -17.14 0.38
CA PRO A 281 1.57 -16.09 1.12
C PRO A 281 0.06 -16.35 1.24
N LEU A 282 -0.52 -16.19 2.44
CA LEU A 282 -1.94 -16.45 2.72
C LEU A 282 -2.91 -15.76 1.75
N ALA A 283 -2.56 -14.55 1.27
CA ALA A 283 -3.35 -13.85 0.27
C ALA A 283 -3.45 -14.60 -1.08
N LEU A 284 -2.41 -15.35 -1.45
CA LEU A 284 -2.42 -16.21 -2.63
C LEU A 284 -3.28 -17.45 -2.38
N HIS A 285 -3.15 -18.13 -1.24
CA HIS A 285 -4.04 -19.23 -0.85
C HIS A 285 -5.51 -18.83 -0.89
N ARG A 286 -5.86 -17.66 -0.36
CA ARG A 286 -7.21 -17.11 -0.43
C ARG A 286 -7.66 -16.87 -1.88
N ARG A 287 -6.84 -16.23 -2.69
CA ARG A 287 -7.18 -15.96 -4.09
C ARG A 287 -7.38 -17.26 -4.87
N ASP A 288 -6.53 -18.26 -4.64
CA ASP A 288 -6.61 -19.54 -5.34
C ASP A 288 -7.84 -20.33 -4.91
N ALA A 289 -8.20 -20.30 -3.63
CA ALA A 289 -9.43 -20.88 -3.12
C ALA A 289 -10.69 -20.20 -3.71
N ILE A 290 -10.69 -18.87 -3.81
CA ILE A 290 -11.78 -18.12 -4.47
C ILE A 290 -11.89 -18.52 -5.94
N LEU A 291 -10.78 -18.55 -6.68
CA LEU A 291 -10.78 -18.93 -8.10
C LEU A 291 -11.25 -20.37 -8.29
N ALA A 292 -10.83 -21.31 -7.43
CA ALA A 292 -11.31 -22.68 -7.46
C ALA A 292 -12.83 -22.77 -7.24
N ALA A 293 -13.35 -22.05 -6.25
CA ALA A 293 -14.79 -22.02 -5.97
C ALA A 293 -15.60 -21.40 -7.13
N LEU A 294 -15.10 -20.32 -7.75
CA LEU A 294 -15.73 -19.71 -8.93
C LEU A 294 -15.75 -20.65 -10.14
N ARG A 295 -14.68 -21.43 -10.35
CA ARG A 295 -14.63 -22.47 -11.40
C ARG A 295 -15.64 -23.58 -11.14
N THR A 296 -15.70 -24.10 -9.92
CA THR A 296 -16.69 -25.12 -9.51
C THR A 296 -18.12 -24.62 -9.69
N ALA A 297 -18.38 -23.35 -9.38
CA ALA A 297 -19.67 -22.71 -9.59
C ALA A 297 -20.00 -22.46 -11.08
N GLY A 298 -19.05 -22.65 -12.00
CA GLY A 298 -19.23 -22.38 -13.43
C GLY A 298 -19.63 -20.92 -13.71
N ALA A 299 -19.08 -19.98 -12.95
CA ALA A 299 -19.43 -18.56 -13.06
C ALA A 299 -18.74 -17.91 -14.27
N ALA A 300 -19.49 -17.20 -15.10
CA ALA A 300 -18.95 -16.44 -16.23
C ALA A 300 -19.04 -14.93 -15.98
N ARG A 301 -20.06 -14.49 -15.26
CA ARG A 301 -20.30 -13.08 -14.90
C ARG A 301 -20.08 -12.91 -13.40
N VAL A 302 -19.00 -12.23 -13.02
CA VAL A 302 -18.52 -12.17 -11.64
C VAL A 302 -18.47 -10.74 -11.11
N LEU A 303 -18.98 -10.55 -9.88
CA LEU A 303 -18.82 -9.33 -9.10
C LEU A 303 -17.68 -9.51 -8.09
N ASP A 304 -16.74 -8.57 -8.06
CA ASP A 304 -15.75 -8.40 -6.99
C ASP A 304 -16.19 -7.19 -6.15
N LEU A 305 -16.86 -7.46 -5.02
CA LEU A 305 -17.52 -6.47 -4.18
C LEU A 305 -16.59 -6.10 -3.03
N GLY A 306 -16.06 -4.88 -3.03
CA GLY A 306 -14.91 -4.51 -2.20
C GLY A 306 -13.59 -4.83 -2.91
N CYS A 307 -13.51 -4.59 -4.22
CA CYS A 307 -12.39 -5.03 -5.06
C CYS A 307 -11.04 -4.41 -4.69
N GLY A 308 -11.03 -3.36 -3.87
CA GLY A 308 -9.83 -2.64 -3.46
C GLY A 308 -9.03 -2.17 -4.67
N GLN A 309 -7.77 -2.58 -4.73
CA GLN A 309 -6.87 -2.24 -5.83
C GLN A 309 -6.94 -3.25 -7.01
N GLY A 310 -7.98 -4.08 -7.10
CA GLY A 310 -8.29 -4.93 -8.26
C GLY A 310 -7.41 -6.17 -8.44
N GLN A 311 -6.90 -6.76 -7.34
CA GLN A 311 -6.05 -7.96 -7.42
C GLN A 311 -6.81 -9.19 -7.93
N LEU A 312 -8.03 -9.42 -7.43
CA LEU A 312 -8.88 -10.52 -7.89
C LEU A 312 -9.36 -10.27 -9.31
N VAL A 313 -9.83 -9.05 -9.63
CA VAL A 313 -10.18 -8.66 -11.01
C VAL A 313 -9.04 -8.96 -12.00
N GLN A 314 -7.79 -8.67 -11.63
CA GLN A 314 -6.63 -8.97 -12.48
C GLN A 314 -6.44 -10.46 -12.72
N ALA A 315 -6.67 -11.29 -11.70
CA ALA A 315 -6.57 -12.75 -11.84
C ALA A 315 -7.70 -13.30 -12.72
N LEU A 316 -8.94 -12.86 -12.50
CA LEU A 316 -10.10 -13.26 -13.31
C LEU A 316 -9.91 -12.90 -14.80
N LEU A 317 -9.33 -11.75 -15.11
CA LEU A 317 -9.09 -11.33 -16.50
C LEU A 317 -8.17 -12.26 -17.29
N LYS A 318 -7.32 -13.04 -16.62
CA LYS A 318 -6.42 -14.02 -17.25
C LYS A 318 -7.18 -15.23 -17.80
N GLU A 319 -8.35 -15.54 -17.25
CA GLU A 319 -9.14 -16.70 -17.64
C GLU A 319 -10.25 -16.30 -18.62
N PRO A 320 -10.28 -16.81 -19.85
CA PRO A 320 -11.30 -16.43 -20.85
C PRO A 320 -12.74 -16.79 -20.47
N ALA A 321 -12.93 -17.75 -19.56
CA ALA A 321 -14.24 -18.20 -19.09
C ALA A 321 -15.06 -17.07 -18.43
N TYR A 322 -14.39 -16.09 -17.81
CA TYR A 322 -15.05 -14.94 -17.20
C TYR A 322 -15.35 -13.88 -18.27
N THR A 323 -16.60 -13.82 -18.71
CA THR A 323 -17.04 -12.96 -19.83
C THR A 323 -17.40 -11.55 -19.39
N GLU A 324 -17.80 -11.35 -18.12
CA GLU A 324 -18.07 -10.04 -17.53
C GLU A 324 -17.59 -9.99 -16.09
N ILE A 325 -16.74 -9.01 -15.76
CA ILE A 325 -16.13 -8.83 -14.46
C ILE A 325 -16.41 -7.40 -14.01
N VAL A 326 -17.03 -7.25 -12.85
CA VAL A 326 -17.24 -5.93 -12.25
C VAL A 326 -16.54 -5.85 -10.91
N GLY A 327 -15.54 -4.98 -10.81
CA GLY A 327 -14.96 -4.58 -9.53
C GLY A 327 -15.70 -3.37 -8.97
N MET A 328 -16.23 -3.48 -7.76
CA MET A 328 -16.89 -2.38 -7.07
C MET A 328 -16.19 -2.04 -5.76
N ASP A 329 -15.98 -0.75 -5.49
CA ASP A 329 -15.43 -0.28 -4.22
C ASP A 329 -16.01 1.09 -3.84
N VAL A 330 -16.08 1.39 -2.54
CA VAL A 330 -16.52 2.70 -2.04
C VAL A 330 -15.43 3.76 -2.24
N SER A 331 -14.17 3.34 -2.29
CA SER A 331 -12.98 4.18 -2.41
C SER A 331 -12.64 4.45 -3.88
N VAL A 332 -12.90 5.68 -4.33
CA VAL A 332 -12.44 6.19 -5.63
C VAL A 332 -10.93 6.05 -5.80
N ARG A 333 -10.17 6.21 -4.69
CA ARG A 333 -8.71 6.02 -4.70
C ARG A 333 -8.35 4.56 -5.04
N ALA A 334 -9.03 3.59 -4.44
CA ALA A 334 -8.78 2.17 -4.69
C ALA A 334 -9.10 1.81 -6.15
N LEU A 335 -10.23 2.29 -6.67
CA LEU A 335 -10.61 2.11 -8.08
C LEU A 335 -9.62 2.74 -9.06
N ASN A 336 -9.08 3.93 -8.76
CA ASN A 336 -8.03 4.54 -9.58
C ASN A 336 -6.73 3.71 -9.58
N LEU A 337 -6.38 3.09 -8.46
CA LEU A 337 -5.24 2.18 -8.38
C LEU A 337 -5.51 0.86 -9.13
N ALA A 338 -6.73 0.33 -9.02
CA ALA A 338 -7.18 -0.83 -9.79
C ALA A 338 -7.10 -0.55 -11.30
N ALA A 339 -7.63 0.58 -11.77
CA ALA A 339 -7.56 0.98 -13.18
C ALA A 339 -6.12 1.03 -13.71
N LYS A 340 -5.20 1.59 -12.90
CA LYS A 340 -3.76 1.65 -13.23
C LYS A 340 -3.11 0.26 -13.25
N ARG A 341 -3.40 -0.59 -12.25
CA ARG A 341 -2.88 -1.97 -12.16
C ARG A 341 -3.34 -2.82 -13.35
N LEU A 342 -4.62 -2.71 -13.69
CA LEU A 342 -5.21 -3.40 -14.84
C LEU A 342 -4.77 -2.81 -16.18
N ARG A 343 -4.19 -1.61 -16.18
CA ARG A 343 -3.80 -0.86 -17.39
C ARG A 343 -4.99 -0.65 -18.34
N LEU A 344 -6.17 -0.30 -17.81
CA LEU A 344 -7.41 -0.20 -18.59
C LEU A 344 -7.28 0.67 -19.85
N GLU A 345 -6.56 1.79 -19.77
CA GLU A 345 -6.32 2.70 -20.91
C GLU A 345 -5.50 2.08 -22.05
N ARG A 346 -4.70 1.06 -21.75
CA ARG A 346 -3.84 0.35 -22.71
C ARG A 346 -4.30 -1.08 -22.98
N MET A 347 -5.45 -1.46 -22.41
CA MET A 347 -5.98 -2.81 -22.52
C MET A 347 -6.57 -3.02 -23.92
N GLY A 348 -6.27 -4.16 -24.53
CA GLY A 348 -6.85 -4.51 -25.83
C GLY A 348 -8.38 -4.61 -25.75
N GLU A 349 -9.05 -4.28 -26.85
CA GLU A 349 -10.51 -4.16 -26.93
C GLU A 349 -11.24 -5.39 -26.35
N ARG A 350 -10.80 -6.61 -26.71
CA ARG A 350 -11.35 -7.88 -26.21
C ARG A 350 -11.31 -8.07 -24.69
N GLN A 351 -10.29 -7.55 -24.00
CA GLN A 351 -10.22 -7.63 -22.54
C GLN A 351 -10.96 -6.45 -21.90
N SER A 352 -10.87 -5.26 -22.51
CA SER A 352 -11.52 -4.06 -21.97
C SER A 352 -13.05 -4.19 -21.92
N THR A 353 -13.67 -4.89 -22.86
CA THR A 353 -15.12 -5.13 -22.87
C THR A 353 -15.59 -6.08 -21.77
N ARG A 354 -14.67 -6.86 -21.20
CA ARG A 354 -14.97 -7.85 -20.15
C ARG A 354 -14.88 -7.27 -18.74
N VAL A 355 -14.35 -6.06 -18.54
CA VAL A 355 -14.10 -5.50 -17.21
C VAL A 355 -14.69 -4.10 -17.03
N ARG A 356 -15.34 -3.88 -15.89
CA ARG A 356 -15.79 -2.55 -15.47
C ARG A 356 -15.46 -2.31 -14.01
N LEU A 357 -15.04 -1.09 -13.69
CA LEU A 357 -14.87 -0.62 -12.31
C LEU A 357 -15.99 0.33 -11.95
N LEU A 358 -16.65 0.09 -10.81
CA LEU A 358 -17.78 0.88 -10.34
C LEU A 358 -17.49 1.44 -8.93
N GLN A 359 -17.80 2.72 -8.74
CA GLN A 359 -17.91 3.26 -7.39
C GLN A 359 -19.29 2.92 -6.84
N GLY A 360 -19.32 2.31 -5.65
CA GLY A 360 -20.55 1.92 -4.98
C GLY A 360 -20.31 1.55 -3.51
N SER A 361 -21.39 1.43 -2.74
CA SER A 361 -21.35 1.02 -1.34
C SER A 361 -22.29 -0.15 -1.13
N LEU A 362 -21.80 -1.17 -0.43
CA LEU A 362 -22.58 -2.36 -0.09
C LEU A 362 -23.65 -2.10 0.97
N ALA A 363 -23.72 -0.88 1.53
CA ALA A 363 -24.79 -0.47 2.43
C ALA A 363 -26.08 -0.05 1.70
N TYR A 364 -26.08 -0.02 0.37
CA TYR A 364 -27.25 0.36 -0.43
C TYR A 364 -27.50 -0.64 -1.57
N THR A 365 -28.76 -0.82 -1.95
CA THR A 365 -29.13 -1.63 -3.11
C THR A 365 -28.70 -0.96 -4.40
N ASP A 366 -27.98 -1.68 -5.26
CA ASP A 366 -27.61 -1.23 -6.59
C ASP A 366 -28.12 -2.21 -7.66
N LYS A 367 -29.10 -1.76 -8.45
CA LYS A 367 -29.72 -2.59 -9.51
C LYS A 367 -28.73 -3.04 -10.57
N ARG A 368 -27.57 -2.36 -10.71
CA ARG A 368 -26.52 -2.73 -11.67
C ARG A 368 -25.80 -4.03 -11.28
N LEU A 369 -25.97 -4.50 -10.05
CA LEU A 369 -25.37 -5.74 -9.52
C LEU A 369 -26.27 -6.97 -9.71
N ALA A 370 -27.48 -6.81 -10.22
CA ALA A 370 -28.39 -7.93 -10.44
C ALA A 370 -28.00 -8.76 -11.68
N GLY A 371 -28.29 -10.07 -11.64
CA GLY A 371 -28.14 -10.97 -12.78
C GLY A 371 -26.72 -11.46 -13.05
N TYR A 372 -25.81 -11.37 -12.07
CA TYR A 372 -24.48 -11.96 -12.13
C TYR A 372 -24.50 -13.40 -11.60
N ASP A 373 -23.60 -14.25 -12.10
CA ASP A 373 -23.53 -15.65 -11.70
C ASP A 373 -22.95 -15.78 -10.30
N ALA A 374 -21.92 -14.98 -9.99
CA ALA A 374 -21.25 -14.99 -8.71
C ALA A 374 -20.91 -13.60 -8.18
N ALA A 375 -20.88 -13.46 -6.86
CA ALA A 375 -20.29 -12.32 -6.16
C ALA A 375 -19.25 -12.76 -5.14
N VAL A 376 -18.17 -12.01 -5.03
CA VAL A 376 -17.08 -12.25 -4.07
C VAL A 376 -16.98 -11.07 -3.12
N LEU A 377 -16.99 -11.36 -1.83
CA LEU A 377 -16.68 -10.45 -0.73
C LEU A 377 -15.42 -10.97 -0.02
N SER A 378 -14.25 -10.63 -0.56
CA SER A 378 -12.97 -11.09 -0.04
C SER A 378 -12.41 -10.08 0.95
N GLU A 379 -12.47 -10.39 2.25
CA GLU A 379 -12.02 -9.52 3.34
C GLU A 379 -12.74 -8.15 3.33
N VAL A 380 -14.05 -8.19 3.50
CA VAL A 380 -14.92 -7.01 3.36
C VAL A 380 -15.82 -6.83 4.57
N ILE A 381 -16.37 -7.92 5.10
CA ILE A 381 -17.40 -7.85 6.14
C ILE A 381 -16.82 -7.33 7.46
N GLU A 382 -15.58 -7.68 7.76
CA GLU A 382 -14.83 -7.29 8.95
C GLU A 382 -14.49 -5.79 8.99
N HIS A 383 -14.54 -5.10 7.85
CA HIS A 383 -14.34 -3.65 7.77
C HIS A 383 -15.62 -2.85 7.94
N LEU A 384 -16.78 -3.51 8.06
CA LEU A 384 -18.07 -2.86 8.25
C LEU A 384 -18.40 -2.74 9.73
N ASP A 385 -19.03 -1.62 10.09
CA ASP A 385 -19.66 -1.51 11.40
C ASP A 385 -20.76 -2.59 11.49
N PRO A 386 -20.86 -3.37 12.58
CA PRO A 386 -21.81 -4.48 12.69
C PRO A 386 -23.26 -4.11 12.38
N GLU A 387 -23.66 -2.87 12.70
CA GLU A 387 -24.99 -2.31 12.41
C GLU A 387 -25.31 -2.23 10.90
N ARG A 388 -24.30 -2.27 10.03
CA ARG A 388 -24.44 -2.22 8.57
C ARG A 388 -24.47 -3.59 7.91
N LEU A 389 -24.15 -4.66 8.63
CA LEU A 389 -24.19 -6.02 8.09
C LEU A 389 -25.59 -6.40 7.54
N PRO A 390 -26.72 -6.11 8.23
CA PRO A 390 -28.04 -6.41 7.68
C PRO A 390 -28.33 -5.71 6.35
N ALA A 391 -27.79 -4.50 6.15
CA ALA A 391 -27.93 -3.77 4.89
C ALA A 391 -27.12 -4.42 3.76
N LEU A 392 -25.89 -4.87 4.05
CA LEU A 392 -25.09 -5.65 3.11
C LEU A 392 -25.76 -6.97 2.76
N GLU A 393 -26.26 -7.70 3.77
CA GLU A 393 -26.97 -8.97 3.59
C GLU A 393 -28.13 -8.79 2.61
N TYR A 394 -28.97 -7.77 2.82
CA TYR A 394 -30.06 -7.47 1.92
C TYR A 394 -29.59 -7.02 0.53
N ALA A 395 -28.59 -6.14 0.44
CA ALA A 395 -28.09 -5.64 -0.83
C ALA A 395 -27.52 -6.74 -1.72
N VAL A 396 -26.73 -7.66 -1.13
CA VAL A 396 -26.05 -8.75 -1.86
C VAL A 396 -26.96 -9.95 -2.06
N PHE A 397 -27.49 -10.52 -0.97
CA PHE A 397 -28.23 -11.79 -1.02
C PHE A 397 -29.71 -11.60 -1.35
N GLY A 398 -30.30 -10.45 -1.01
CA GLY A 398 -31.70 -10.13 -1.31
C GLY A 398 -31.88 -9.48 -2.68
N SER A 399 -31.17 -8.38 -2.93
CA SER A 399 -31.39 -7.53 -4.11
C SER A 399 -30.54 -7.91 -5.31
N ALA A 400 -29.22 -8.08 -5.16
CA ALA A 400 -28.36 -8.50 -6.27
C ALA A 400 -28.56 -9.98 -6.61
N ARG A 401 -28.72 -10.81 -5.56
CA ARG A 401 -29.10 -12.23 -5.58
C ARG A 401 -28.37 -13.04 -6.67
N PRO A 402 -27.02 -13.06 -6.69
CA PRO A 402 -26.26 -13.91 -7.60
C PRO A 402 -26.48 -15.39 -7.24
N ARG A 403 -26.24 -16.31 -8.19
CA ARG A 403 -26.37 -17.76 -7.95
C ARG A 403 -25.39 -18.23 -6.87
N THR A 404 -24.17 -17.72 -6.88
CA THR A 404 -23.13 -18.04 -5.89
C THR A 404 -22.62 -16.79 -5.20
N VAL A 405 -22.46 -16.82 -3.87
CA VAL A 405 -21.75 -15.76 -3.13
C VAL A 405 -20.59 -16.38 -2.36
N LEU A 406 -19.40 -15.82 -2.53
CA LEU A 406 -18.21 -16.18 -1.77
C LEU A 406 -17.94 -15.09 -0.74
N VAL A 407 -17.79 -15.46 0.53
CA VAL A 407 -17.41 -14.53 1.59
C VAL A 407 -16.18 -15.06 2.28
N THR A 408 -15.12 -14.26 2.37
CA THR A 408 -13.95 -14.55 3.20
C THR A 408 -13.83 -13.56 4.33
N THR A 409 -13.35 -14.05 5.48
CA THR A 409 -13.04 -13.23 6.66
C THR A 409 -11.92 -13.92 7.44
N PRO A 410 -11.11 -13.17 8.21
CA PRO A 410 -10.14 -13.76 9.10
C PRO A 410 -10.78 -14.61 10.20
N ASN A 411 -10.03 -15.59 10.72
CA ASN A 411 -10.40 -16.40 11.87
C ASN A 411 -9.72 -15.92 13.16
N VAL A 412 -10.45 -15.29 14.08
CA VAL A 412 -9.86 -14.79 15.33
C VAL A 412 -9.23 -15.91 16.18
N GLU A 413 -9.74 -17.15 16.10
CA GLU A 413 -9.22 -18.29 16.88
C GLU A 413 -7.77 -18.61 16.51
N TYR A 414 -7.41 -18.42 15.24
CA TYR A 414 -6.07 -18.69 14.75
C TYR A 414 -5.08 -17.56 15.10
N ASN A 415 -5.53 -16.46 15.71
CA ASN A 415 -4.65 -15.36 16.13
C ASN A 415 -3.54 -15.83 17.09
N VAL A 416 -3.82 -16.87 17.89
CA VAL A 416 -2.86 -17.45 18.84
C VAL A 416 -1.69 -18.20 18.19
N ARG A 417 -1.80 -18.55 16.89
CA ARG A 417 -0.74 -19.22 16.12
C ARG A 417 0.22 -18.24 15.45
N TRP A 418 -0.09 -16.95 15.50
CA TRP A 418 0.83 -15.92 15.09
C TRP A 418 1.70 -15.52 16.29
N GLU A 419 2.99 -15.85 16.24
CA GLU A 419 3.97 -15.60 17.32
C GLU A 419 4.06 -14.11 17.74
N SER A 420 3.61 -13.20 16.87
CA SER A 420 3.65 -11.73 17.04
C SER A 420 2.32 -11.08 17.50
N LEU A 421 1.28 -11.85 17.81
CA LEU A 421 -0.05 -11.34 18.22
C LEU A 421 -0.36 -11.65 19.70
N PRO A 422 -0.52 -10.65 20.59
CA PRO A 422 -1.01 -10.88 21.94
C PRO A 422 -2.43 -11.45 21.90
N ALA A 423 -2.70 -12.52 22.66
CA ALA A 423 -4.00 -13.18 22.72
C ALA A 423 -5.16 -12.17 22.91
N GLY A 424 -6.21 -12.28 22.08
CA GLY A 424 -7.43 -11.47 22.17
C GLY A 424 -7.47 -10.19 21.32
N HIS A 425 -6.50 -9.96 20.43
CA HIS A 425 -6.48 -8.80 19.52
C HIS A 425 -6.78 -9.20 18.06
N VAL A 426 -7.49 -8.32 17.34
CA VAL A 426 -7.75 -8.44 15.90
C VAL A 426 -6.44 -8.34 15.09
N ARG A 427 -6.29 -9.17 14.05
CA ARG A 427 -5.15 -9.24 13.10
C ARG A 427 -4.94 -7.95 12.33
N HIS A 428 -6.03 -7.29 11.89
CA HIS A 428 -5.97 -5.94 11.32
C HIS A 428 -6.83 -4.96 12.14
N GLY A 429 -6.69 -3.64 11.92
CA GLY A 429 -7.03 -2.60 12.94
C GLY A 429 -7.99 -1.56 12.42
N ASP A 430 -8.19 -1.62 11.11
CA ASP A 430 -9.38 -1.32 10.36
C ASP A 430 -10.47 -2.41 10.47
N HIS A 431 -10.19 -3.55 11.11
CA HIS A 431 -11.23 -4.52 11.46
C HIS A 431 -12.09 -3.96 12.58
N ARG A 432 -13.40 -3.91 12.33
CA ARG A 432 -14.43 -3.60 13.32
C ARG A 432 -14.71 -4.80 14.22
N PHE A 433 -14.49 -6.01 13.70
CA PHE A 433 -14.60 -7.27 14.41
C PHE A 433 -13.77 -8.35 13.69
N GLU A 434 -13.44 -9.43 14.39
CA GLU A 434 -13.02 -10.69 13.77
C GLU A 434 -13.81 -11.82 14.42
N TRP A 435 -14.42 -12.65 13.60
CA TRP A 435 -15.26 -13.72 14.09
C TRP A 435 -14.46 -15.00 14.32
N THR A 436 -14.88 -15.74 15.35
CA THR A 436 -14.59 -17.16 15.50
C THR A 436 -15.28 -17.96 14.39
N ARG A 437 -14.89 -19.23 14.20
CA ARG A 437 -15.58 -20.18 13.32
C ARG A 437 -17.04 -20.36 13.71
N ALA A 438 -17.33 -20.36 15.01
CA ALA A 438 -18.71 -20.48 15.49
C ALA A 438 -19.56 -19.27 15.08
N GLU A 439 -19.04 -18.05 15.31
CA GLU A 439 -19.74 -16.80 14.95
C GLU A 439 -19.95 -16.66 13.44
N PHE A 440 -18.90 -16.92 12.64
CA PHE A 440 -18.99 -16.85 11.19
C PHE A 440 -19.99 -17.88 10.63
N ARG A 441 -19.97 -19.12 11.14
CA ARG A 441 -20.93 -20.17 10.73
C ARG A 441 -22.35 -19.83 11.13
N ALA A 442 -22.57 -19.27 12.33
CA ALA A 442 -23.88 -18.86 12.78
C ALA A 442 -24.45 -17.72 11.92
N TRP A 443 -23.64 -16.67 11.67
CA TRP A 443 -24.02 -15.58 10.78
C TRP A 443 -24.34 -16.08 9.38
N ALA A 444 -23.44 -16.86 8.78
CA ALA A 444 -23.62 -17.37 7.42
C ALA A 444 -24.86 -18.28 7.30
N GLY A 445 -25.10 -19.17 8.28
CA GLY A 445 -26.30 -20.02 8.30
C GLY A 445 -27.60 -19.21 8.38
N GLU A 446 -27.63 -18.14 9.17
CA GLU A 446 -28.79 -17.27 9.29
C GLU A 446 -29.05 -16.45 8.03
N VAL A 447 -28.00 -15.91 7.40
CA VAL A 447 -28.09 -15.23 6.09
C VAL A 447 -28.61 -16.20 5.03
N ALA A 448 -28.06 -17.41 4.99
CA ALA A 448 -28.44 -18.44 4.02
C ALA A 448 -29.94 -18.80 4.16
N ARG A 449 -30.40 -19.05 5.39
CA ARG A 449 -31.82 -19.33 5.69
C ARG A 449 -32.74 -18.17 5.32
N ARG A 450 -32.35 -16.93 5.63
CA ARG A 450 -33.17 -15.73 5.39
C ARG A 450 -33.34 -15.43 3.91
N HIS A 451 -32.30 -15.67 3.11
CA HIS A 451 -32.26 -15.29 1.70
C HIS A 451 -32.42 -16.47 0.73
N GLY A 452 -32.58 -17.70 1.22
CA GLY A 452 -32.83 -18.88 0.39
C GLY A 452 -31.57 -19.43 -0.28
N TYR A 453 -30.46 -19.46 0.44
CA TYR A 453 -29.20 -20.07 0.01
C TYR A 453 -28.89 -21.32 0.86
N GLY A 454 -28.19 -22.28 0.26
CA GLY A 454 -27.35 -23.23 1.00
C GLY A 454 -25.99 -22.59 1.28
N VAL A 455 -25.27 -23.08 2.29
CA VAL A 455 -23.92 -22.61 2.62
C VAL A 455 -22.97 -23.76 2.93
N GLU A 456 -21.78 -23.71 2.34
CA GLU A 456 -20.67 -24.62 2.57
C GLU A 456 -19.46 -23.85 3.10
N PHE A 457 -18.66 -24.45 3.98
CA PHE A 457 -17.48 -23.81 4.57
C PHE A 457 -16.21 -24.47 4.07
N VAL A 458 -15.28 -23.66 3.58
CA VAL A 458 -14.02 -24.13 3.00
C VAL A 458 -12.86 -23.52 3.78
N PRO A 459 -11.87 -24.33 4.23
CA PRO A 459 -10.69 -23.80 4.89
C PRO A 459 -9.76 -23.12 3.88
N VAL A 460 -9.10 -22.03 4.30
CA VAL A 460 -8.15 -21.29 3.48
C VAL A 460 -6.85 -21.06 4.26
N GLY A 461 -5.77 -21.65 3.75
CA GLY A 461 -4.48 -21.76 4.45
C GLY A 461 -4.39 -23.03 5.29
N ASP A 462 -3.35 -23.11 6.13
CA ASP A 462 -3.09 -24.28 6.96
C ASP A 462 -4.22 -24.51 7.96
N ASP A 463 -4.91 -25.64 7.85
CA ASP A 463 -6.03 -26.00 8.72
C ASP A 463 -5.49 -26.60 10.02
N ASP A 464 -5.27 -25.74 11.01
CA ASP A 464 -4.78 -26.15 12.33
C ASP A 464 -5.84 -26.96 13.08
N PRO A 465 -5.49 -28.11 13.67
CA PRO A 465 -6.46 -29.00 14.30
C PRO A 465 -7.18 -28.39 15.52
N GLU A 466 -6.57 -27.41 16.19
CA GLU A 466 -7.15 -26.77 17.37
C GLU A 466 -7.93 -25.51 16.98
N VAL A 467 -7.33 -24.65 16.17
CA VAL A 467 -7.86 -23.30 15.90
C VAL A 467 -8.42 -23.10 14.49
N GLY A 468 -8.31 -24.11 13.63
CA GLY A 468 -8.83 -24.11 12.26
C GLY A 468 -7.94 -23.37 11.26
N PRO A 469 -8.45 -22.92 10.12
CA PRO A 469 -7.65 -22.22 9.12
C PRO A 469 -7.46 -20.74 9.51
N PRO A 470 -6.39 -20.08 9.03
CA PRO A 470 -6.21 -18.65 9.24
C PRO A 470 -7.33 -17.83 8.57
N THR A 471 -7.80 -18.21 7.38
CA THR A 471 -8.91 -17.52 6.71
C THR A 471 -10.12 -18.46 6.64
N GLN A 472 -11.30 -17.92 6.89
CA GLN A 472 -12.57 -18.62 6.76
C GLN A 472 -13.21 -18.25 5.43
N MET A 473 -13.73 -19.23 4.71
CA MET A 473 -14.51 -18.99 3.49
C MET A 473 -15.87 -19.68 3.59
N ALA A 474 -16.94 -18.94 3.27
CA ALA A 474 -18.28 -19.46 3.08
C ALA A 474 -18.68 -19.35 1.61
N VAL A 475 -19.18 -20.45 1.06
CA VAL A 475 -19.69 -20.57 -0.31
C VAL A 475 -21.20 -20.72 -0.22
N PHE A 476 -21.92 -19.67 -0.60
CA PHE A 476 -23.38 -19.67 -0.64
C PHE A 476 -23.87 -20.03 -2.03
N THR A 477 -24.85 -20.91 -2.13
CA THR A 477 -25.48 -21.31 -3.41
C THR A 477 -26.98 -21.15 -3.31
N ALA A 478 -27.59 -20.40 -4.23
CA ALA A 478 -29.04 -20.17 -4.22
C ALA A 478 -29.81 -21.50 -4.37
N ALA A 479 -30.81 -21.72 -3.52
CA ALA A 479 -31.55 -22.99 -3.45
C ALA A 479 -32.36 -23.32 -4.72
N ASP A 480 -32.68 -22.32 -5.54
CA ASP A 480 -33.44 -22.49 -6.79
C ASP A 480 -32.59 -23.08 -7.94
N HIS A 481 -31.31 -23.37 -7.70
CA HIS A 481 -30.33 -23.81 -8.72
C HIS A 481 -29.56 -25.09 -8.37
N THR A 482 -29.95 -25.84 -7.35
CA THR A 482 -29.45 -27.21 -7.17
C THR A 482 -29.94 -28.09 -8.31
N THR A 483 -29.12 -28.25 -9.34
CA THR A 483 -29.23 -29.35 -10.29
C THR A 483 -29.22 -30.66 -9.50
N HIS A 484 -30.32 -31.41 -9.56
CA HIS A 484 -30.41 -32.80 -9.16
C HIS A 484 -29.24 -33.59 -9.77
N THR A 485 -28.21 -33.84 -8.99
CA THR A 485 -27.32 -34.98 -9.20
C THR A 485 -27.99 -36.18 -8.55
N ASP A 486 -28.82 -36.88 -9.33
CA ASP A 486 -29.32 -38.20 -8.94
C ASP A 486 -28.12 -39.14 -8.76
N HIS A 487 -27.77 -39.43 -7.51
CA HIS A 487 -27.03 -40.63 -7.18
C HIS A 487 -27.95 -41.83 -7.35
N THR A 488 -28.01 -42.36 -8.56
CA THR A 488 -28.48 -43.71 -8.81
C THR A 488 -27.46 -44.68 -8.20
N THR A 489 -27.70 -45.09 -6.96
CA THR A 489 -27.00 -46.22 -6.34
C THR A 489 -27.43 -47.52 -7.03
N SER A 490 -26.60 -47.93 -7.99
CA SER A 490 -26.55 -49.30 -8.48
C SER A 490 -25.93 -50.19 -7.40
N THR A 491 -26.74 -50.97 -6.71
CA THR A 491 -26.31 -52.23 -6.09
C THR A 491 -27.30 -53.33 -6.44
N GLY A 492 -26.79 -54.33 -7.14
CA GLY A 492 -27.57 -55.42 -7.70
C GLY A 492 -27.83 -56.57 -6.73
N ARG A 493 -28.85 -57.34 -7.14
CA ARG A 493 -29.10 -58.78 -6.95
C ARG A 493 -29.31 -59.33 -5.55
N THR A 494 -30.54 -59.78 -5.34
CA THR A 494 -30.82 -61.15 -4.90
C THR A 494 -31.98 -61.74 -5.70
N ASP A 495 -31.81 -63.00 -6.11
CA ASP A 495 -32.74 -63.84 -6.88
C ASP A 495 -34.03 -64.14 -6.10
N GLY A 496 -35.13 -64.33 -6.83
CA GLY A 496 -36.43 -64.74 -6.29
C GLY A 496 -37.50 -64.94 -7.35
N THR A 497 -37.39 -66.07 -8.04
CA THR A 497 -38.35 -66.77 -8.92
C THR A 497 -39.86 -66.45 -8.85
N ASP A 498 -40.44 -66.36 -10.06
CA ASP A 498 -41.65 -67.06 -10.54
C ASP A 498 -42.96 -66.26 -10.79
N ARG A 499 -43.49 -66.48 -12.01
CA ARG A 499 -44.88 -66.35 -12.53
C ARG A 499 -45.41 -65.00 -13.03
N THR A 500 -45.42 -64.88 -14.36
CA THR A 500 -46.47 -64.30 -15.22
C THR A 500 -47.84 -64.95 -14.98
N PRO A 501 -49.01 -64.32 -15.32
CA PRO A 501 -49.29 -63.86 -16.69
C PRO A 501 -50.19 -62.61 -16.88
N LYS A 502 -50.20 -62.11 -18.14
CA LYS A 502 -51.32 -61.61 -18.99
C LYS A 502 -52.39 -60.74 -18.32
N GLU A 503 -52.74 -59.54 -18.80
CA GLU A 503 -53.39 -59.08 -20.05
C GLU A 503 -53.65 -57.56 -19.76
N GLY A 504 -53.83 -56.58 -20.64
CA GLY A 504 -54.32 -56.53 -22.01
C GLY A 504 -54.44 -55.05 -22.44
N GLU A 505 -54.41 -54.87 -23.75
CA GLU A 505 -54.85 -53.76 -24.61
C GLU A 505 -55.51 -52.47 -24.07
N ALA A 506 -55.06 -51.38 -24.72
CA ALA A 506 -55.83 -50.33 -25.41
C ALA A 506 -56.60 -49.26 -24.60
N ALA A 507 -56.14 -48.01 -24.72
CA ALA A 507 -56.72 -46.99 -25.61
C ALA A 507 -55.80 -45.76 -25.69
#